data_AF-A0A346A2D0-F1
#
_entry.id   AF-A0A346A2D0-F1
#
_cell.length_a   1.000
_cell.length_b   1.000
_cell.length_c   1.000
_cell.angle_alpha   90.00
_cell.angle_beta   90.00
_cell.angle_gamma   90.00
#
_symmetry.space_group_name_H-M   'P 1'
#
loop_
_entity.id
_entity.type
_entity.pdbx_description
1 polymer ?
#
loop_
_entity_poly.entity_id
_entity_poly.type
_entity_poly.pdbx_seq_one_letter_code
_entity_poly.pdbx_strand_id
1 'polypeptide(L)'
;MQHISGNVAHTVDFMQGAITIIFALALGEALKMFVSGHDDTPMLWNRLPALLSFLFVFFPFFQSMSQYLYLTYLNEATAPAFRPRYLIFDGTMYILEAACFYVMSRALAPHHWRHFYGAVLTLMAIDIVWTGVTWHRGMPVGAWLWIDIAIVAVLAGTWLAAHVQRWHAQGRHRLPSYILTVTLGVTTALSYWLEAEIYFP
;
A
#
# COMPACT_ATOMS: atom_id res chain seq x y z
N MET A 1 -12.37 -30.46 15.11
CA MET A 1 -11.47 -29.40 15.59
C MET A 1 -10.09 -29.72 15.09
N GLN A 2 -9.59 -28.98 14.10
CA GLN A 2 -8.20 -29.11 13.63
C GLN A 2 -7.37 -28.06 14.34
N HIS A 3 -6.54 -28.50 15.28
CA HIS A 3 -5.55 -27.67 15.96
C HIS A 3 -4.69 -26.95 14.91
N ILE A 4 -4.49 -25.63 15.02
CA ILE A 4 -3.47 -24.96 14.20
C ILE A 4 -2.13 -25.64 14.52
N SER A 5 -1.57 -26.34 13.54
CA SER A 5 -0.27 -26.99 13.74
C SER A 5 0.79 -25.92 13.95
N GLY A 6 1.72 -26.11 14.90
CA GLY A 6 2.77 -25.13 15.20
C GLY A 6 3.57 -24.67 13.96
N ASN A 7 3.63 -25.51 12.92
CA ASN A 7 4.25 -25.18 11.64
C ASN A 7 3.55 -24.03 10.88
N VAL A 8 2.23 -23.88 11.02
CA VAL A 8 1.47 -22.79 10.37
C VAL A 8 1.75 -21.47 11.04
N ALA A 9 1.66 -21.42 12.37
CA ALA A 9 1.97 -20.21 13.15
C ALA A 9 3.40 -19.73 12.86
N HIS A 10 4.39 -20.62 12.91
CA HIS A 10 5.78 -20.28 12.57
C HIS A 10 5.94 -19.75 11.14
N THR A 11 5.20 -20.29 10.18
CA THR A 11 5.27 -19.81 8.79
C THR A 11 4.68 -18.41 8.65
N VAL A 12 3.52 -18.17 9.27
CA VAL A 12 2.87 -16.83 9.27
C VAL A 12 3.78 -15.80 9.94
N ASP A 13 4.34 -16.12 11.11
CA ASP A 13 5.26 -15.25 11.85
C ASP A 13 6.51 -14.91 11.02
N PHE A 14 7.08 -15.91 10.36
CA PHE A 14 8.22 -15.70 9.46
C PHE A 14 7.87 -14.73 8.32
N MET A 15 6.71 -14.91 7.68
CA MET A 15 6.27 -14.01 6.60
C MET A 15 6.02 -12.59 7.11
N GLN A 16 5.30 -12.44 8.23
CA GLN A 16 5.06 -11.13 8.86
C GLN A 16 6.38 -10.44 9.22
N GLY A 17 7.35 -11.18 9.77
CA GLY A 17 8.68 -10.66 10.08
C GLY A 17 9.41 -10.15 8.83
N ALA A 18 9.45 -10.96 7.76
CA ALA A 18 10.09 -10.58 6.51
C ALA A 18 9.47 -9.31 5.90
N ILE A 19 8.14 -9.22 5.87
CA ILE A 19 7.43 -8.08 5.32
C ILE A 19 7.62 -6.83 6.20
N THR A 20 7.59 -6.99 7.52
CA THR A 20 7.84 -5.89 8.47
C THR A 20 9.23 -5.28 8.28
N ILE A 21 10.25 -6.11 8.02
CA ILE A 21 11.60 -5.62 7.73
C ILE A 21 11.60 -4.75 6.46
N ILE A 22 10.95 -5.21 5.39
CA ILE A 22 10.87 -4.45 4.12
C ILE A 22 10.13 -3.13 4.34
N PHE A 23 9.03 -3.14 5.10
CA PHE A 23 8.29 -1.93 5.43
C PHE A 23 9.07 -0.95 6.30
N ALA A 24 9.80 -1.44 7.30
CA ALA A 24 10.68 -0.60 8.11
C ALA A 24 11.77 0.06 7.27
N LEU A 25 12.37 -0.69 6.32
CA LEU A 25 13.34 -0.14 5.37
C LEU A 25 12.69 0.91 4.44
N ALA A 26 11.50 0.64 3.92
CA ALA A 26 10.78 1.59 3.07
C ALA A 26 10.43 2.88 3.81
N LEU A 27 9.94 2.79 5.06
CA LEU A 27 9.63 3.93 5.90
C LEU A 27 10.88 4.72 6.27
N GLY A 28 11.96 4.03 6.67
CA GLY A 28 13.24 4.67 6.98
C GLY A 28 13.81 5.43 5.79
N GLU A 29 13.75 4.84 4.59
CA GLU A 29 14.21 5.49 3.37
C GLU A 29 13.31 6.67 2.98
N ALA A 30 11.99 6.57 3.20
CA ALA A 30 11.06 7.67 2.96
C ALA A 30 11.37 8.88 3.84
N LEU A 31 11.63 8.65 5.13
CA LEU A 31 12.01 9.69 6.09
C LEU A 31 13.38 10.29 5.77
N LYS A 32 14.37 9.45 5.42
CA LYS A 32 15.69 9.91 4.99
C LYS A 32 15.59 10.80 3.76
N MET A 33 14.70 10.48 2.83
CA MET A 33 14.44 11.31 1.66
C MET A 33 13.73 12.63 2.03
N PHE A 34 13.08 12.75 3.18
CA PHE A 34 12.49 14.01 3.63
C PHE A 34 13.51 14.92 4.35
N VAL A 35 14.45 14.35 5.08
CA VAL A 35 15.51 15.10 5.77
C VAL A 35 16.60 15.48 4.77
N SER A 36 16.99 16.76 4.80
CA SER A 36 18.14 17.24 4.04
C SER A 36 19.38 17.16 4.93
N GLY A 37 20.45 16.58 4.42
CA GLY A 37 21.74 16.48 5.11
C GLY A 37 22.51 17.80 5.18
N HIS A 38 21.86 18.96 5.01
CA HIS A 38 22.47 20.29 5.09
C HIS A 38 21.90 21.09 6.27
N ASP A 39 22.78 21.74 7.03
CA ASP A 39 22.43 22.44 8.27
C ASP A 39 21.46 23.61 8.06
N ASP A 40 21.54 24.32 6.93
CA ASP A 40 20.71 25.50 6.65
C ASP A 40 19.27 25.16 6.25
N THR A 41 19.03 23.94 5.75
CA THR A 41 17.70 23.51 5.31
C THR A 41 17.47 22.06 5.71
N PRO A 42 17.34 21.74 7.00
CA PRO A 42 17.33 20.36 7.48
C PRO A 42 16.15 19.52 6.95
N MET A 43 15.10 20.15 6.41
CA MET A 43 13.91 19.48 5.89
C MET A 43 13.58 19.91 4.47
N LEU A 44 13.30 18.92 3.62
CA LEU A 44 12.90 19.10 2.22
C LEU A 44 11.38 19.16 2.11
N TRP A 45 10.79 20.28 2.53
CA TRP A 45 9.33 20.51 2.55
C TRP A 45 8.63 20.30 1.21
N ASN A 46 9.34 20.46 0.10
CA ASN A 46 8.83 20.15 -1.24
C ASN A 46 8.47 18.67 -1.45
N ARG A 47 8.99 17.77 -0.61
CA ARG A 47 8.70 16.32 -0.61
C ARG A 47 7.56 15.94 0.33
N LEU A 48 7.10 16.87 1.18
CA LEU A 48 6.05 16.61 2.17
C LEU A 48 4.78 16.02 1.54
N PRO A 49 4.24 16.52 0.41
CA PRO A 49 3.02 15.93 -0.18
C PRO A 49 3.23 14.47 -0.60
N ALA A 50 4.38 14.14 -1.18
CA ALA A 50 4.70 12.77 -1.56
C ALA A 50 4.90 11.88 -0.32
N LEU A 51 5.48 12.42 0.76
CA LEU A 51 5.64 11.69 2.02
C LEU A 51 4.28 11.39 2.66
N LEU A 52 3.38 12.37 2.71
CA LEU A 52 2.02 12.16 3.21
C LEU A 52 1.27 11.14 2.36
N SER A 53 1.41 11.22 1.03
CA SER A 53 0.85 10.23 0.10
C SER A 53 1.36 8.82 0.40
N PHE A 54 2.66 8.67 0.62
CA PHE A 54 3.29 7.41 1.03
C PHE A 54 2.69 6.90 2.34
N LEU A 55 2.59 7.75 3.37
CA LEU A 55 2.07 7.35 4.68
C LEU A 55 0.58 6.98 4.65
N PHE A 56 -0.23 7.73 3.88
CA PHE A 56 -1.66 7.45 3.74
C PHE A 56 -1.94 6.09 3.12
N VAL A 57 -1.07 5.61 2.23
CA VAL A 57 -1.18 4.26 1.67
C VAL A 57 -0.53 3.24 2.59
N PHE A 58 0.64 3.56 3.15
CA PHE A 58 1.44 2.65 3.96
C PHE A 58 0.71 2.13 5.20
N PHE A 59 0.10 3.02 5.99
CA PHE A 59 -0.49 2.61 7.27
C PHE A 59 -1.71 1.69 7.11
N PRO A 60 -2.73 2.03 6.31
CA PRO A 60 -3.86 1.13 6.09
C PRO A 60 -3.42 -0.22 5.52
N PHE A 61 -2.44 -0.21 4.62
CA PHE A 61 -1.94 -1.44 4.00
C PHE A 61 -1.24 -2.35 5.00
N PHE A 62 -0.35 -1.79 5.83
CA PHE A 62 0.32 -2.53 6.89
C PHE A 62 -0.65 -3.12 7.91
N GLN A 63 -1.65 -2.31 8.32
CA GLN A 63 -2.67 -2.73 9.27
C GLN A 63 -3.58 -3.82 8.68
N SER A 64 -4.08 -3.61 7.46
CA SER A 64 -4.94 -4.56 6.74
C SER A 64 -4.26 -5.91 6.54
N MET A 65 -3.00 -5.93 6.10
CA MET A 65 -2.21 -7.15 5.95
C MET A 65 -2.09 -7.93 7.26
N SER A 66 -1.72 -7.24 8.34
CA SER A 66 -1.52 -7.86 9.66
C SER A 66 -2.81 -8.51 10.14
N GLN A 67 -3.93 -7.82 9.96
CA GLN A 67 -5.25 -8.30 10.33
C GLN A 67 -5.74 -9.45 9.44
N TYR A 68 -5.53 -9.37 8.12
CA TYR A 68 -5.89 -10.45 7.20
C TYR A 68 -5.16 -11.74 7.55
N LEU A 69 -3.84 -11.68 7.80
CA LEU A 69 -3.05 -12.84 8.18
C LEU A 69 -3.54 -13.45 9.50
N TYR A 70 -3.88 -12.60 10.48
CA TYR A 70 -4.46 -13.05 11.73
C TYR A 70 -5.81 -13.76 11.54
N LEU A 71 -6.78 -13.10 10.88
CA LEU A 71 -8.13 -13.63 10.70
C LEU A 71 -8.19 -14.87 9.83
N THR A 72 -7.31 -14.98 8.82
CA THR A 72 -7.33 -16.06 7.84
C THR A 72 -6.54 -17.28 8.29
N TYR A 73 -5.42 -17.09 9.01
CA TYR A 73 -4.47 -18.17 9.29
C TYR A 73 -4.26 -18.48 10.78
N LEU A 74 -4.51 -17.52 11.67
CA LEU A 74 -4.22 -17.67 13.10
C LEU A 74 -5.49 -17.75 13.97
N ASN A 75 -6.62 -17.22 13.50
CA ASN A 75 -7.87 -17.24 14.25
C ASN A 75 -8.69 -18.51 13.94
N GLU A 76 -8.71 -19.47 14.86
CA GLU A 76 -9.45 -20.74 14.71
C GLU A 76 -10.96 -20.56 14.49
N ALA A 77 -11.55 -19.45 14.96
CA ALA A 77 -12.98 -19.19 14.81
C ALA A 77 -13.37 -18.74 13.41
N THR A 78 -12.45 -18.09 12.67
CA THR A 78 -12.69 -17.52 11.35
C THR A 78 -11.88 -18.17 10.23
N ALA A 79 -10.86 -18.96 10.58
CA ALA A 79 -9.96 -19.57 9.62
C ALA A 79 -10.69 -20.65 8.79
N PRO A 80 -10.78 -20.50 7.46
CA PRO A 80 -11.20 -21.59 6.60
C PRO A 80 -10.20 -22.76 6.68
N ALA A 81 -10.58 -23.94 6.20
CA ALA A 81 -9.69 -25.11 6.18
C ALA A 81 -8.31 -24.75 5.61
N PHE A 82 -7.27 -24.89 6.42
CA PHE A 82 -5.93 -24.40 6.10
C PHE A 82 -5.41 -25.01 4.79
N ARG A 83 -4.96 -24.16 3.88
CA ARG A 83 -4.38 -24.56 2.59
C ARG A 83 -3.02 -23.86 2.44
N PRO A 84 -1.89 -24.59 2.57
CA PRO A 84 -0.54 -24.00 2.51
C PRO A 84 -0.28 -23.15 1.25
N ARG A 85 -0.86 -23.56 0.11
CA ARG A 85 -0.75 -22.83 -1.16
C ARG A 85 -1.32 -21.41 -1.12
N TYR A 86 -2.31 -21.15 -0.28
CA TYR A 86 -2.91 -19.81 -0.16
C TYR A 86 -1.99 -18.90 0.65
N LEU A 87 -1.36 -19.42 1.71
CA LEU A 87 -0.40 -18.66 2.51
C LEU A 87 0.81 -18.22 1.67
N ILE A 88 1.35 -19.13 0.84
CA ILE A 88 2.46 -18.80 -0.08
C ILE A 88 2.04 -17.72 -1.08
N PHE A 89 0.83 -17.82 -1.64
CA PHE A 89 0.32 -16.82 -2.59
C PHE A 89 0.16 -15.46 -1.92
N ASP A 90 -0.56 -15.39 -0.79
CA ASP A 90 -0.85 -14.14 -0.09
C ASP A 90 0.44 -13.46 0.35
N GLY A 91 1.36 -14.23 0.93
CA GLY A 91 2.65 -13.73 1.32
C GLY A 91 3.54 -13.29 0.14
N THR A 92 3.42 -13.91 -1.03
CA THR A 92 4.09 -13.44 -2.25
C THR A 92 3.52 -12.10 -2.71
N MET A 93 2.19 -11.94 -2.70
CA MET A 93 1.55 -10.65 -3.01
C MET A 93 2.02 -9.56 -2.05
N TYR A 94 2.04 -9.83 -0.74
CA TYR A 94 2.54 -8.89 0.26
C TYR A 94 4.01 -8.50 0.08
N ILE A 95 4.87 -9.44 -0.36
CA ILE A 95 6.27 -9.11 -0.69
C ILE A 95 6.34 -8.19 -1.91
N LEU A 96 5.54 -8.43 -2.95
CA LEU A 96 5.50 -7.56 -4.13
C LEU A 96 4.99 -6.16 -3.79
N GLU A 97 3.98 -6.07 -2.91
CA GLU A 97 3.45 -4.80 -2.42
C GLU A 97 4.49 -4.06 -1.59
N ALA A 98 5.16 -4.74 -0.64
CA ALA A 98 6.24 -4.17 0.15
C ALA A 98 7.40 -3.67 -0.74
N ALA A 99 7.72 -4.38 -1.83
CA ALA A 99 8.68 -3.90 -2.83
C ALA A 99 8.20 -2.61 -3.52
N CYS A 100 6.90 -2.49 -3.83
CA CYS A 100 6.33 -1.24 -4.37
C CYS A 100 6.49 -0.08 -3.37
N PHE A 101 6.27 -0.32 -2.06
CA PHE A 101 6.53 0.69 -1.03
C PHE A 101 7.99 1.14 -1.00
N TYR A 102 8.92 0.20 -1.13
CA TYR A 102 10.34 0.56 -1.22
C TYR A 102 10.67 1.39 -2.47
N VAL A 103 10.02 1.13 -3.62
CA VAL A 103 10.18 1.97 -4.81
C VAL A 103 9.58 3.37 -4.60
N MET A 104 8.39 3.45 -3.99
CA MET A 104 7.73 4.72 -3.68
C MET A 104 8.58 5.60 -2.75
N SER A 105 9.21 5.01 -1.72
CA SER A 105 10.05 5.76 -0.78
C SER A 105 11.24 6.44 -1.46
N ARG A 106 11.79 5.84 -2.53
CA ARG A 106 12.88 6.44 -3.32
C ARG A 106 12.42 7.48 -4.33
N ALA A 107 11.12 7.57 -4.62
CA ALA A 107 10.53 8.45 -5.63
C ALA A 107 9.84 9.69 -5.04
N LEU A 108 10.11 10.05 -3.78
CA LEU A 108 9.48 11.18 -3.07
C LEU A 108 9.77 12.56 -3.65
N ALA A 109 10.82 12.70 -4.47
CA ALA A 109 11.15 14.00 -5.05
C ALA A 109 10.13 14.39 -6.15
N PRO A 110 9.68 15.66 -6.22
CA PRO A 110 8.63 16.08 -7.17
C PRO A 110 8.93 15.77 -8.65
N HIS A 111 10.20 15.73 -9.06
CA HIS A 111 10.58 15.39 -10.43
C HIS A 111 10.44 13.89 -10.75
N HIS A 112 10.42 13.03 -9.72
CA HIS A 112 10.20 11.59 -9.85
C HIS A 112 8.73 11.18 -9.71
N TRP A 113 7.78 12.12 -9.79
CA TRP A 113 6.35 11.87 -9.60
C TRP A 113 5.82 10.70 -10.46
N ARG A 114 6.34 10.50 -11.67
CA ARG A 114 5.94 9.38 -12.55
C ARG A 114 6.32 8.02 -11.97
N HIS A 115 7.49 7.91 -11.35
CA HIS A 115 7.93 6.67 -10.71
C HIS A 115 7.08 6.40 -9.47
N PHE A 116 6.75 7.44 -8.70
CA PHE A 116 5.83 7.31 -7.57
C PHE A 116 4.45 6.85 -8.04
N TYR A 117 3.87 7.52 -9.04
CA TYR A 117 2.57 7.15 -9.62
C TYR A 117 2.56 5.73 -10.18
N GLY A 118 3.61 5.36 -10.93
CA GLY A 118 3.76 4.01 -11.47
C GLY A 118 3.82 2.95 -10.36
N ALA A 119 4.53 3.23 -9.28
CA ALA A 119 4.59 2.33 -8.13
C ALA A 119 3.24 2.22 -7.41
N VAL A 120 2.49 3.32 -7.22
CA VAL A 120 1.13 3.27 -6.66
C VAL A 120 0.19 2.48 -7.58
N LEU A 121 0.20 2.72 -8.90
CA LEU A 121 -0.64 1.98 -9.84
C LEU A 121 -0.28 0.49 -9.88
N THR A 122 1.00 0.15 -9.76
CA THR A 122 1.46 -1.23 -9.68
C THR A 122 1.00 -1.88 -8.38
N LEU A 123 1.09 -1.16 -7.25
CA LEU A 123 0.56 -1.59 -5.96
C LEU A 123 -0.95 -1.89 -6.06
N MET A 124 -1.75 -0.98 -6.58
CA MET A 124 -3.19 -1.20 -6.75
C MET A 124 -3.50 -2.36 -7.70
N ALA A 125 -2.70 -2.57 -8.75
CA ALA A 125 -2.88 -3.71 -9.64
C ALA A 125 -2.60 -5.05 -8.95
N ILE A 126 -1.59 -5.11 -8.08
CA ILE A 126 -1.32 -6.29 -7.25
C ILE A 126 -2.48 -6.52 -6.29
N ASP A 127 -2.96 -5.46 -5.61
CA ASP A 127 -4.05 -5.55 -4.65
C ASP A 127 -5.37 -5.99 -5.31
N ILE A 128 -5.70 -5.47 -6.50
CA ILE A 128 -6.86 -5.92 -7.29
C ILE A 128 -6.75 -7.40 -7.66
N VAL A 129 -5.56 -7.88 -8.05
CA VAL A 129 -5.34 -9.30 -8.37
C VAL A 129 -5.50 -10.15 -7.12
N TRP A 130 -4.91 -9.73 -6.00
CA TRP A 130 -5.03 -10.42 -4.72
C TRP A 130 -6.48 -10.48 -4.26
N THR A 131 -7.17 -9.33 -4.24
CA THR A 131 -8.57 -9.17 -3.90
C THR A 131 -9.48 -10.03 -4.78
N GLY A 132 -9.26 -10.04 -6.10
CA GLY A 132 -10.04 -10.87 -7.02
C GLY A 132 -9.87 -12.37 -6.76
N VAL A 133 -8.64 -12.81 -6.48
CA VAL A 133 -8.35 -14.21 -6.10
C VAL A 133 -8.98 -14.54 -4.74
N THR A 134 -8.89 -13.64 -3.77
CA THR A 134 -9.49 -13.79 -2.44
C THR A 134 -11.02 -13.86 -2.50
N TRP A 135 -11.65 -13.05 -3.35
CA TRP A 135 -13.08 -13.13 -3.61
C TRP A 135 -13.48 -14.47 -4.23
N HIS A 136 -12.72 -14.95 -5.22
CA HIS A 136 -12.96 -16.27 -5.83
C HIS A 136 -12.78 -17.43 -4.84
N ARG A 137 -12.00 -17.23 -3.76
CA ARG A 137 -11.89 -18.20 -2.65
C ARG A 137 -13.10 -18.20 -1.72
N GLY A 138 -14.08 -17.31 -1.93
CA GLY A 138 -15.26 -17.15 -1.10
C GLY A 138 -15.03 -16.33 0.17
N MET A 139 -13.91 -15.61 0.25
CA MET A 139 -13.60 -14.74 1.39
C MET A 139 -14.29 -13.38 1.22
N PRO A 140 -14.75 -12.74 2.31
CA PRO A 140 -15.27 -11.38 2.24
C PRO A 140 -14.12 -10.43 1.93
N VAL A 141 -14.30 -9.56 0.92
CA VAL A 141 -13.27 -8.59 0.50
C VAL A 141 -13.72 -7.13 0.64
N GLY A 142 -14.92 -6.93 1.21
CA GLY A 142 -15.44 -5.62 1.59
C GLY A 142 -15.48 -4.61 0.43
N ALA A 143 -15.20 -3.35 0.76
CA ALA A 143 -15.11 -2.21 -0.13
C ALA A 143 -13.73 -2.04 -0.78
N TRP A 144 -12.72 -2.83 -0.40
CA TRP A 144 -11.33 -2.66 -0.84
C TRP A 144 -11.18 -2.63 -2.37
N LEU A 145 -11.79 -3.60 -3.07
CA LEU A 145 -11.75 -3.65 -4.54
C LEU A 145 -12.24 -2.34 -5.18
N TRP A 146 -13.32 -1.78 -4.66
CA TRP A 146 -13.91 -0.56 -5.22
C TRP A 146 -13.05 0.67 -4.95
N ILE A 147 -12.40 0.71 -3.78
CA ILE A 147 -11.45 1.77 -3.42
C ILE A 147 -10.24 1.70 -4.35
N ASP A 148 -9.67 0.52 -4.59
CA ASP A 148 -8.51 0.37 -5.48
C ASP A 148 -8.83 0.74 -6.92
N ILE A 149 -9.98 0.31 -7.44
CA ILE A 149 -10.45 0.67 -8.78
C ILE A 149 -10.61 2.20 -8.88
N ALA A 150 -11.17 2.85 -7.85
CA ALA A 150 -11.33 4.30 -7.83
C ALA A 150 -9.96 5.02 -7.82
N ILE A 151 -9.01 4.54 -7.03
CA ILE A 151 -7.64 5.07 -7.01
C ILE A 151 -6.99 4.93 -8.40
N VAL A 152 -7.07 3.74 -9.01
CA VAL A 152 -6.54 3.49 -10.35
C VAL A 152 -7.16 4.43 -11.37
N ALA A 153 -8.49 4.60 -11.36
CA ALA A 153 -9.18 5.49 -12.29
C ALA A 153 -8.70 6.94 -12.17
N VAL A 154 -8.59 7.47 -10.95
CA VAL A 154 -8.14 8.85 -10.71
C VAL A 154 -6.68 9.04 -11.08
N LEU A 155 -5.79 8.11 -10.71
CA LEU A 155 -4.36 8.23 -10.96
C LEU A 155 -4.00 7.99 -12.44
N ALA A 156 -4.63 7.02 -13.10
CA ALA A 156 -4.46 6.80 -14.54
C ALA A 156 -5.01 7.98 -15.34
N GLY A 157 -6.18 8.52 -14.95
CA GLY A 157 -6.74 9.74 -15.55
C GLY A 157 -5.83 10.95 -15.39
N THR A 158 -5.24 11.12 -14.21
CA THR A 158 -4.27 12.21 -13.93
C THR A 158 -3.00 12.04 -14.76
N TRP A 159 -2.47 10.82 -14.88
CA TRP A 159 -1.32 10.54 -15.73
C TRP A 159 -1.63 10.88 -17.20
N LEU A 160 -2.75 10.41 -17.73
CA LEU A 160 -3.15 10.68 -19.11
C LEU A 160 -3.32 12.18 -19.36
N ALA A 161 -3.99 12.90 -18.46
CA ALA A 161 -4.16 14.34 -18.55
C ALA A 161 -2.80 15.09 -18.54
N ALA A 162 -1.87 14.67 -17.67
CA ALA A 162 -0.53 15.24 -17.59
C ALA A 162 0.26 15.05 -18.89
N HIS A 163 0.05 13.92 -19.57
CA HIS A 163 0.68 13.63 -20.87
C HIS A 163 0.08 14.47 -22.00
N VAL A 164 -1.25 14.49 -22.12
CA VAL A 164 -1.98 15.21 -23.16
C VAL A 164 -1.76 16.73 -23.06
N GLN A 165 -1.85 17.29 -21.85
CA GLN A 165 -1.74 18.73 -21.62
C GLN A 165 -0.29 19.20 -21.45
N ARG A 166 0.70 18.30 -21.59
CA ARG A 166 2.15 18.59 -21.47
C ARG A 166 2.48 19.41 -20.22
N TRP A 167 1.99 19.01 -19.05
CA TRP A 167 2.16 19.76 -17.79
C TRP A 167 3.61 20.12 -17.45
N HIS A 168 4.58 19.34 -17.94
CA HIS A 168 6.01 19.64 -17.82
C HIS A 168 6.41 20.91 -18.58
N ALA A 169 5.86 21.16 -19.77
CA ALA A 169 6.12 22.38 -20.53
C ALA A 169 5.49 23.62 -19.87
N GLN A 170 4.51 23.42 -18.99
CA GLN A 170 3.80 24.48 -18.25
C GLN A 170 4.35 24.70 -16.84
N GLY A 171 5.46 24.04 -16.45
CA GLY A 171 6.07 24.18 -15.12
C GLY A 171 5.25 23.58 -13.96
N ARG A 172 4.20 22.79 -14.24
CA ARG A 172 3.27 22.24 -13.23
C ARG A 172 3.79 20.95 -12.57
N HIS A 173 5.06 20.93 -12.18
CA HIS A 173 5.71 19.71 -11.66
C HIS A 173 5.20 19.27 -10.28
N ARG A 174 4.56 20.16 -9.51
CA ARG A 174 4.06 19.87 -8.16
C ARG A 174 2.60 19.43 -8.13
N LEU A 175 1.82 19.74 -9.16
CA LEU A 175 0.39 19.47 -9.23
C LEU A 175 0.06 17.96 -9.06
N PRO A 176 0.78 17.03 -9.72
CA PRO A 176 0.53 15.59 -9.54
C PRO A 176 0.71 15.13 -8.10
N SER A 177 1.71 15.66 -7.39
CA SER A 177 1.95 15.29 -5.98
C SER A 177 0.80 15.73 -5.07
N TYR A 178 0.22 16.91 -5.29
CA TYR A 178 -0.94 17.37 -4.51
C TYR A 178 -2.21 16.57 -4.82
N ILE A 179 -2.48 16.30 -6.10
CA ILE A 179 -3.62 15.45 -6.50
C ILE A 179 -3.50 14.09 -5.81
N LEU A 180 -2.31 13.50 -5.86
CA LEU A 180 -2.01 12.23 -5.21
C LEU A 180 -2.26 12.27 -3.70
N THR A 181 -1.76 13.29 -2.99
CA THR A 181 -1.99 13.43 -1.55
C THR A 181 -3.47 13.53 -1.21
N VAL A 182 -4.23 14.33 -1.98
CA VAL A 182 -5.67 14.50 -1.74
C VAL A 182 -6.43 13.22 -2.03
N THR A 183 -6.18 12.60 -3.19
CA THR A 183 -6.82 11.34 -3.57
C THR A 183 -6.57 10.27 -2.53
N LEU A 184 -5.31 10.05 -2.16
CA LEU A 184 -4.94 9.02 -1.19
C LEU A 184 -5.43 9.35 0.21
N GLY A 185 -5.39 10.61 0.65
CA GLY A 185 -5.93 11.02 1.94
C GLY A 185 -7.44 10.78 2.04
N VAL A 186 -8.20 11.12 0.98
CA VAL A 186 -9.65 10.87 0.93
C VAL A 186 -9.95 9.38 0.90
N THR A 187 -9.24 8.59 0.09
CA THR A 187 -9.47 7.14 0.00
C THR A 187 -9.10 6.44 1.30
N THR A 188 -8.05 6.86 1.99
CA THR A 188 -7.69 6.35 3.31
C THR A 188 -8.79 6.66 4.34
N ALA A 189 -9.30 7.89 4.38
CA ALA A 189 -10.41 8.25 5.26
C ALA A 189 -11.68 7.43 4.95
N LEU A 190 -12.01 7.26 3.67
CA LEU A 190 -13.13 6.42 3.24
C LEU A 190 -12.93 4.95 3.63
N SER A 191 -11.70 4.43 3.52
CA SER A 191 -11.36 3.06 3.91
C SER A 191 -11.62 2.85 5.41
N TYR A 192 -11.12 3.76 6.26
CA TYR A 192 -11.35 3.69 7.70
C TYR A 192 -12.83 3.86 8.08
N TRP A 193 -13.59 4.64 7.30
CA TRP A 193 -15.01 4.85 7.58
C TRP A 193 -15.88 3.66 7.14
N LEU A 194 -15.64 3.11 5.95
CA LEU A 194 -16.42 2.00 5.40
C LEU A 194 -16.07 0.66 6.06
N GLU A 195 -14.81 0.48 6.46
CA GLU A 195 -14.29 -0.75 7.07
C GLU A 195 -13.93 -0.53 8.55
N ALA A 196 -14.68 0.34 9.23
CA ALA A 196 -14.40 0.74 10.62
C ALA A 196 -14.34 -0.47 11.56
N GLU A 197 -15.21 -1.46 11.37
CA GLU A 197 -15.25 -2.70 12.17
C GLU A 197 -14.00 -3.56 12.01
N ILE A 198 -13.33 -3.46 10.86
CA ILE A 198 -12.05 -4.13 10.60
C ILE A 198 -10.95 -3.35 11.31
N TYR A 199 -10.84 -2.04 11.09
CA TYR A 199 -9.71 -1.26 11.61
C TYR A 199 -9.78 -0.92 13.12
N PHE A 200 -10.97 -0.93 13.73
CA PHE A 200 -11.21 -0.58 15.14
C PHE A 200 -12.10 -1.63 15.84
N PRO A 201 -11.57 -2.84 16.10
CA PRO A 201 -12.29 -3.92 16.77
C PRO A 201 -12.52 -3.68 18.27
#